data_AF-A0A016BZV5-F1
#
_entry.id   AF-A0A016BZV5-F1
#
_cell.length_a   1.000
_cell.length_b   1.000
_cell.length_c   1.000
_cell.angle_alpha   90.00
_cell.angle_beta   90.00
_cell.angle_gamma   90.00
#
_symmetry.space_group_name_H-M   'P 1'
#
loop_
_entity.id
_entity.type
_entity.pdbx_description
1 polymer ?
#
loop_
_entity_poly.entity_id
_entity_poly.type
_entity_poly.pdbx_seq_one_letter_code
_entity_poly.pdbx_strand_id
1 'polypeptide(L)'
;MKNKYKAFVNSYVNFEFLNREGAAVLKIDHEHIDLFRIWMKSKKTTINVTYLYPILKFFIPFFILSYFFYKSGYYLWKTLVSKKVDCINRRIFINSHLGFTSAIKKNLFTENDVMLMFPYSTANVSDNLKIYIHQLLTCRTVFKTIKDCFFCSSLFITKYGFSSSFYLFTAYDFYLLYNVLANIDVDTEIVMSNQKDRWSMLLDYLPHSHKTIIQHGTNFMYSLPTPQCIPFFKFDSFYECYYIDMPYKLSSISKVYAFTEKEFYFMHKGEYINNPEVIYIGYSLSLTDFGDSENAILIVGNSDLYSKEERILMDIFSQTILHVYIKSHPTISAAVYDSYLVYDNVTVLDKETYPRVSIVFSYNSTLALEYEDLGIKVVYYNSILGCDGEISYVKVENVINELLISLN
;
A
#
# COMPACT_ATOMS: atom_id res chain seq x y z
N MET A 1 27.27 12.38 5.07
CA MET A 1 26.00 12.94 4.54
C MET A 1 25.01 13.00 5.71
N LYS A 2 24.32 14.13 5.97
CA LYS A 2 23.37 14.20 7.10
C LYS A 2 22.27 13.15 6.95
N ASN A 3 21.85 12.53 8.07
CA ASN A 3 20.89 11.41 8.14
C ASN A 3 19.67 11.58 7.21
N LYS A 4 19.03 12.74 7.21
CA LYS A 4 17.86 13.04 6.36
C LYS A 4 18.05 12.96 4.85
N TYR A 5 19.22 13.30 4.32
CA TYR A 5 19.47 13.22 2.86
C TYR A 5 19.64 11.76 2.43
N LYS A 6 20.29 10.95 3.29
CA LYS A 6 20.38 9.50 3.10
C LYS A 6 18.98 8.86 3.15
N ALA A 7 18.12 9.31 4.07
CA ALA A 7 16.72 8.87 4.15
C ALA A 7 15.97 9.06 2.82
N PHE A 8 16.03 10.26 2.23
CA PHE A 8 15.35 10.54 0.95
C PHE A 8 15.95 9.77 -0.24
N VAL A 9 17.28 9.58 -0.26
CA VAL A 9 17.94 8.78 -1.29
C VAL A 9 17.55 7.31 -1.19
N ASN A 10 17.53 6.75 0.02
CA ASN A 10 17.12 5.37 0.25
C ASN A 10 15.62 5.17 -0.06
N SER A 11 14.78 6.16 0.27
CA SER A 11 13.36 6.13 -0.07
C SER A 11 13.13 6.11 -1.58
N TYR A 12 13.97 6.80 -2.36
CA TYR A 12 13.92 6.72 -3.82
C TYR A 12 14.28 5.34 -4.35
N VAL A 13 15.35 4.71 -3.83
CA VAL A 13 15.74 3.38 -4.30
C VAL A 13 14.66 2.34 -3.99
N ASN A 14 14.07 2.38 -2.79
CA ASN A 14 12.94 1.52 -2.46
C ASN A 14 11.70 1.81 -3.33
N PHE A 15 11.43 3.08 -3.63
CA PHE A 15 10.35 3.47 -4.54
C PHE A 15 10.56 2.93 -5.96
N GLU A 16 11.76 3.05 -6.52
CA GLU A 16 12.09 2.49 -7.84
C GLU A 16 11.97 0.97 -7.86
N PHE A 17 12.42 0.31 -6.79
CA PHE A 17 12.29 -1.13 -6.64
C PHE A 17 10.81 -1.57 -6.65
N LEU A 18 9.96 -0.91 -5.86
CA LEU A 18 8.52 -1.20 -5.81
C LEU A 18 7.79 -0.85 -7.10
N ASN A 19 8.18 0.22 -7.80
CA ASN A 19 7.59 0.53 -9.11
C ASN A 19 7.95 -0.53 -10.16
N ARG A 20 9.19 -1.03 -10.14
CA ARG A 20 9.64 -2.11 -11.03
C ARG A 20 8.94 -3.43 -10.74
N GLU A 21 8.78 -3.74 -9.46
CA GLU A 21 8.00 -4.88 -9.00
C GLU A 21 6.54 -4.75 -9.47
N GLY A 22 5.88 -3.62 -9.20
CA GLY A 22 4.52 -3.37 -9.65
C GLY A 22 4.35 -3.44 -11.17
N ALA A 23 5.30 -2.91 -11.95
CA ALA A 23 5.28 -3.04 -13.40
C ALA A 23 5.43 -4.50 -13.87
N ALA A 24 6.28 -5.29 -13.20
CA ALA A 24 6.45 -6.71 -13.48
C ALA A 24 5.18 -7.53 -13.17
N VAL A 25 4.48 -7.19 -12.07
CA VAL A 25 3.18 -7.77 -11.72
C VAL A 25 2.12 -7.40 -12.76
N LEU A 26 2.08 -6.13 -13.16
CA LEU A 26 1.10 -5.61 -14.13
C LEU A 26 1.43 -5.97 -15.59
N LYS A 27 2.55 -6.68 -15.86
CA LYS A 27 3.08 -6.96 -17.21
C LYS A 27 3.24 -5.71 -18.08
N ILE A 28 3.52 -4.56 -17.46
CA ILE A 28 3.74 -3.30 -18.17
C ILE A 28 5.24 -3.15 -18.44
N ASP A 29 5.58 -2.83 -19.68
CA ASP A 29 6.96 -2.52 -20.05
C ASP A 29 7.46 -1.26 -19.31
N HIS A 30 8.41 -1.47 -18.39
CA HIS A 30 8.96 -0.43 -17.52
C HIS A 30 9.76 0.61 -18.29
N GLU A 31 10.27 0.32 -19.49
CA GLU A 31 11.06 1.28 -20.28
C GLU A 31 10.23 2.52 -20.67
N HIS A 32 8.91 2.49 -20.51
CA HIS A 32 7.99 3.52 -21.00
C HIS A 32 7.07 4.13 -19.94
N ILE A 33 7.20 3.73 -18.67
CA ILE A 33 6.38 4.22 -17.56
C ILE A 33 7.08 5.40 -16.90
N ASP A 34 6.90 6.59 -17.47
CA ASP A 34 7.10 7.80 -16.70
C ASP A 34 5.78 8.16 -16.00
N LEU A 35 5.81 8.58 -14.73
CA LEU A 35 4.60 8.95 -13.96
C LEU A 35 3.72 9.95 -14.72
N PHE A 36 4.33 10.79 -15.55
CA PHE A 36 3.67 11.71 -16.45
C PHE A 36 2.86 11.01 -17.56
N ARG A 37 3.36 9.91 -18.15
CA ARG A 37 2.64 9.12 -19.15
C ARG A 37 1.43 8.40 -18.54
N ILE A 38 1.54 7.89 -17.30
CA ILE A 38 0.39 7.31 -16.57
C ILE A 38 -0.67 8.39 -16.31
N TRP A 39 -0.28 9.53 -15.75
CA TRP A 39 -1.18 10.65 -15.44
C TRP A 39 -1.90 11.21 -16.67
N MET A 40 -1.22 11.26 -17.82
CA MET A 40 -1.84 11.69 -19.09
C MET A 40 -2.75 10.61 -19.69
N LYS A 41 -2.38 9.32 -19.61
CA LYS A 41 -3.25 8.21 -20.05
C LYS A 41 -4.55 8.16 -19.26
N SER A 42 -4.51 8.44 -17.95
CA SER A 42 -5.71 8.47 -17.10
C SER A 42 -6.67 9.60 -17.43
N LYS A 43 -6.25 10.60 -18.21
CA LYS A 43 -7.05 11.78 -18.60
C LYS A 43 -7.70 11.68 -19.99
N LYS A 44 -7.59 10.54 -20.70
CA LYS A 44 -8.13 10.34 -22.07
C LYS A 44 -7.80 11.48 -23.05
N THR A 45 -6.64 12.12 -22.91
CA THR A 45 -6.26 13.24 -23.79
C THR A 45 -5.75 12.74 -25.14
N THR A 46 -6.31 13.28 -26.24
CA THR A 46 -5.96 12.98 -27.65
C THR A 46 -4.66 13.61 -28.16
N ILE A 47 -3.92 14.31 -27.29
CA ILE A 47 -2.67 14.98 -27.67
C ILE A 47 -1.57 13.93 -27.89
N ASN A 48 -0.84 14.03 -29.00
CA ASN A 48 0.28 13.15 -29.30
C ASN A 48 1.47 13.48 -28.37
N VAL A 49 1.42 12.94 -27.15
CA VAL A 49 2.30 13.26 -26.00
C VAL A 49 3.78 12.97 -26.29
N THR A 50 4.07 12.11 -27.25
CA THR A 50 5.42 11.72 -27.66
C THR A 50 6.31 12.92 -28.00
N TYR A 51 5.75 13.97 -28.63
CA TYR A 51 6.51 15.16 -29.03
C TYR A 51 6.57 16.25 -27.94
N LEU A 52 5.57 16.30 -27.06
CA LEU A 52 5.50 17.28 -25.97
C LEU A 52 6.36 16.86 -24.76
N TYR A 53 6.54 15.56 -24.57
CA TYR A 53 7.22 14.99 -23.42
C TYR A 53 8.71 15.41 -23.29
N PRO A 54 9.55 15.40 -24.36
CA PRO A 54 10.92 15.91 -24.27
C PRO A 54 10.98 17.39 -23.86
N ILE A 55 10.06 18.21 -24.37
CA ILE A 55 9.95 19.64 -24.06
C ILE A 55 9.58 19.80 -22.59
N LEU A 56 8.56 19.08 -22.10
CA LEU A 56 8.17 19.11 -20.69
C LEU A 56 9.30 18.65 -19.77
N LYS A 57 10.06 17.62 -20.18
CA LYS A 57 11.20 17.10 -19.43
C LYS A 57 12.29 18.15 -19.22
N PHE A 58 12.51 19.01 -20.21
CA PHE A 58 13.44 20.14 -20.10
C PHE A 58 13.01 21.16 -19.03
N PHE A 59 11.70 21.38 -18.86
CA PHE A 59 11.16 22.33 -17.88
C PHE A 59 10.92 21.75 -16.48
N ILE A 60 11.11 20.43 -16.27
CA ILE A 60 10.91 19.79 -14.95
C ILE A 60 11.66 20.51 -13.83
N PRO A 61 12.97 20.85 -13.95
CA PRO A 61 13.68 21.55 -12.87
C PRO A 61 13.05 22.90 -12.51
N PHE A 62 12.56 23.63 -13.51
CA PHE A 62 11.85 24.89 -13.31
C PHE A 62 10.52 24.68 -12.58
N PHE A 63 9.75 23.64 -12.93
CA PHE A 63 8.51 23.30 -12.22
C PHE A 63 8.76 22.86 -10.79
N ILE A 64 9.79 22.06 -10.53
CA ILE A 64 10.19 21.65 -9.17
C ILE A 64 10.57 22.88 -8.34
N LEU A 65 11.37 23.77 -8.91
CA LEU A 65 11.79 25.01 -8.24
C LEU A 65 10.59 25.90 -7.92
N SER A 66 9.73 26.13 -8.90
CA SER A 66 8.50 26.91 -8.75
C SER A 66 7.59 26.30 -7.68
N TYR A 67 7.47 24.97 -7.66
CA TYR A 67 6.72 24.22 -6.66
C TYR A 67 7.28 24.41 -5.25
N PHE A 68 8.61 24.36 -5.07
CA PHE A 68 9.24 24.61 -3.77
C PHE A 68 8.95 26.02 -3.27
N PHE A 69 9.09 27.04 -4.10
CA PHE A 69 8.78 28.42 -3.70
C PHE A 69 7.29 28.62 -3.40
N TYR A 70 6.41 28.07 -4.22
CA TYR A 70 4.95 28.11 -4.00
C TYR A 70 4.57 27.49 -2.65
N LYS A 71 5.00 26.25 -2.39
CA LYS A 71 4.75 25.56 -1.11
C LYS A 71 5.34 26.33 0.07
N SER A 72 6.51 26.93 -0.11
CA SER A 72 7.17 27.73 0.92
C SER A 72 6.38 28.98 1.27
N GLY A 73 5.92 29.74 0.27
CA GLY A 73 5.06 30.90 0.48
C GLY A 73 3.77 30.51 1.20
N TYR A 74 3.13 29.42 0.75
CA TYR A 74 1.93 28.88 1.39
C TYR A 74 2.16 28.52 2.86
N TYR A 75 3.21 27.76 3.18
CA TYR A 75 3.48 27.34 4.55
C TYR A 75 4.01 28.46 5.44
N LEU A 76 4.73 29.45 4.88
CA LEU A 76 5.13 30.64 5.60
C LEU A 76 3.90 31.46 6.02
N TRP A 77 2.98 31.71 5.08
CA TRP A 77 1.71 32.36 5.37
C TRP A 77 0.92 31.60 6.44
N LYS A 78 0.73 30.29 6.26
CA LYS A 78 0.03 29.44 7.23
C LYS A 78 0.70 29.45 8.60
N THR A 79 2.03 29.51 8.66
CA THR A 79 2.77 29.60 9.93
C THR A 79 2.41 30.86 10.72
N LEU A 80 2.14 31.98 10.03
CA LEU A 80 1.81 33.27 10.64
C LEU A 80 0.36 33.35 11.11
N VAL A 81 -0.58 32.73 10.38
CA VAL A 81 -2.02 32.83 10.69
C VAL A 81 -2.58 31.70 11.54
N SER A 82 -1.84 30.60 11.70
CA SER A 82 -2.35 29.41 12.41
C SER A 82 -2.08 29.46 13.90
N LYS A 83 -3.08 29.09 14.69
CA LYS A 83 -2.91 28.81 16.11
C LYS A 83 -1.95 27.64 16.30
N LYS A 84 -0.92 27.83 17.12
CA LYS A 84 0.03 26.77 17.48
C LYS A 84 -0.60 25.76 18.41
N VAL A 85 -0.17 24.51 18.28
CA VAL A 85 -0.60 23.38 19.09
C VAL A 85 0.63 22.73 19.67
N ASP A 86 0.49 22.28 20.91
CA ASP A 86 1.51 21.48 21.59
C ASP A 86 1.17 19.99 21.46
N CYS A 87 2.21 19.17 21.32
CA CYS A 87 2.13 17.72 21.22
C CYS A 87 2.85 17.01 22.38
N ILE A 88 3.25 17.75 23.43
CA ILE A 88 3.84 17.16 24.64
C ILE A 88 2.98 16.00 25.15
N ASN A 89 3.64 14.87 25.43
CA ASN A 89 3.06 13.63 25.97
C ASN A 89 2.00 12.94 25.08
N ARG A 90 1.94 13.25 23.78
CA ARG A 90 0.99 12.62 22.85
C ARG A 90 1.73 11.82 21.79
N ARG A 91 1.27 10.60 21.49
CA ARG A 91 1.80 9.84 20.35
C ARG A 91 1.28 10.46 19.06
N ILE A 92 2.14 10.54 18.06
CA ILE A 92 1.84 11.22 16.79
C ILE A 92 1.72 10.19 15.68
N PHE A 93 0.51 10.06 15.15
CA PHE A 93 0.23 9.23 14.00
C PHE A 93 0.45 10.03 12.70
N ILE A 94 1.29 9.50 11.82
CA ILE A 94 1.62 10.10 10.52
C ILE A 94 1.24 9.16 9.38
N ASN A 95 1.04 9.73 8.19
CA ASN A 95 0.74 8.99 6.95
C ASN A 95 -0.38 7.93 7.11
N SER A 96 -1.45 8.32 7.81
CA SER A 96 -2.55 7.42 8.17
C SER A 96 -3.62 7.41 7.07
N HIS A 97 -3.49 6.47 6.14
CA HIS A 97 -4.40 6.26 5.00
C HIS A 97 -5.56 5.29 5.34
N LEU A 98 -6.31 4.80 4.33
CA LEU A 98 -7.37 3.79 4.48
C LEU A 98 -6.91 2.57 5.32
N GLY A 99 -5.63 2.21 5.24
CA GLY A 99 -5.00 1.18 6.07
C GLY A 99 -5.05 1.41 7.58
N PHE A 100 -5.25 2.65 8.02
CA PHE A 100 -5.39 3.02 9.44
C PHE A 100 -6.71 2.53 10.06
N THR A 101 -7.66 2.09 9.24
CA THR A 101 -8.92 1.48 9.73
C THR A 101 -8.65 0.26 10.61
N SER A 102 -7.63 -0.55 10.31
CA SER A 102 -7.24 -1.68 11.16
C SER A 102 -6.78 -1.21 12.54
N ALA A 103 -5.96 -0.16 12.59
CA ALA A 103 -5.50 0.43 13.83
C ALA A 103 -6.65 0.98 14.70
N ILE A 104 -7.63 1.64 14.07
CA ILE A 104 -8.85 2.11 14.76
C ILE A 104 -9.67 0.92 15.26
N LYS A 105 -9.97 -0.06 14.40
CA LYS A 105 -10.75 -1.27 14.77
C LYS A 105 -10.13 -2.06 15.91
N LYS A 106 -8.79 -2.04 16.01
CA LYS A 106 -8.01 -2.73 17.05
C LYS A 106 -7.71 -1.83 18.26
N ASN A 107 -8.34 -0.66 18.37
CA ASN A 107 -8.16 0.30 19.47
C ASN A 107 -6.69 0.72 19.70
N LEU A 108 -5.86 0.73 18.65
CA LEU A 108 -4.46 1.18 18.74
C LEU A 108 -4.34 2.71 18.81
N PHE A 109 -5.37 3.41 18.32
CA PHE A 109 -5.51 4.86 18.38
C PHE A 109 -6.52 5.26 19.47
N THR A 110 -6.09 6.12 20.38
CA THR A 110 -6.82 6.51 21.59
C THR A 110 -7.06 8.02 21.62
N GLU A 111 -7.88 8.50 22.55
CA GLU A 111 -8.18 9.92 22.74
C GLU A 111 -6.96 10.78 23.13
N ASN A 112 -5.89 10.16 23.65
CA ASN A 112 -4.64 10.83 23.99
C ASN A 112 -3.72 11.04 22.78
N ASP A 113 -4.00 10.35 21.67
CA ASP A 113 -3.19 10.39 20.46
C ASP A 113 -3.57 11.57 19.56
N VAL A 114 -2.66 11.95 18.66
CA VAL A 114 -2.93 12.91 17.59
C VAL A 114 -2.70 12.30 16.23
N MET A 115 -3.52 12.70 15.28
CA MET A 115 -3.31 12.42 13.88
C MET A 115 -2.78 13.66 13.16
N LEU A 116 -1.56 13.55 12.65
CA LEU A 116 -0.99 14.59 11.80
C LEU A 116 -1.61 14.49 10.40
N MET A 117 -2.38 15.50 10.03
CA MET A 117 -3.03 15.70 8.73
C MET A 117 -2.01 16.18 7.68
N PHE A 118 -0.95 15.40 7.48
CA PHE A 118 0.11 15.65 6.50
C PHE A 118 0.96 14.37 6.30
N PRO A 119 1.49 14.12 5.09
CA PRO A 119 1.21 14.81 3.83
C PRO A 119 -0.13 14.35 3.22
N TYR A 120 -0.61 13.16 3.59
CA TYR A 120 -1.81 12.55 3.01
C TYR A 120 -2.62 11.71 4.02
N SER A 121 -2.79 12.16 5.27
CA SER A 121 -3.66 11.43 6.20
C SER A 121 -5.13 11.65 5.83
N THR A 122 -5.85 10.55 5.55
CA THR A 122 -7.26 10.55 5.13
C THR A 122 -8.16 9.79 6.09
N ALA A 123 -7.63 9.31 7.21
CA ALA A 123 -8.41 8.57 8.18
C ALA A 123 -9.50 9.43 8.85
N ASN A 124 -10.66 8.81 9.05
CA ASN A 124 -11.82 9.47 9.65
C ASN A 124 -11.73 9.41 11.18
N VAL A 125 -11.07 10.41 11.76
CA VAL A 125 -11.01 10.62 13.22
C VAL A 125 -11.73 11.92 13.61
N SER A 126 -12.08 12.06 14.88
CA SER A 126 -12.71 13.28 15.40
C SER A 126 -11.79 14.49 15.25
N ASP A 127 -12.37 15.66 14.97
CA ASP A 127 -11.59 16.86 14.61
C ASP A 127 -10.68 17.37 15.74
N ASN A 128 -11.02 17.09 17.00
CA ASN A 128 -10.18 17.42 18.16
C ASN A 128 -8.89 16.58 18.24
N LEU A 129 -8.81 15.44 17.55
CA LEU A 129 -7.63 14.58 17.48
C LEU A 129 -6.77 14.89 16.25
N LYS A 130 -7.25 15.74 15.33
CA LYS A 130 -6.52 16.16 14.14
C LYS A 130 -5.60 17.34 14.47
N ILE A 131 -4.35 17.22 14.05
CA ILE A 131 -3.40 18.33 14.00
C ILE A 131 -2.91 18.52 12.57
N TYR A 132 -2.72 19.76 12.16
CA TYR A 132 -2.22 20.11 10.83
C TYR A 132 -0.77 20.54 10.93
N ILE A 133 0.04 20.20 9.92
CA ILE A 133 1.48 20.47 9.96
C ILE A 133 1.80 21.95 10.22
N HIS A 134 0.98 22.88 9.70
CA HIS A 134 1.18 24.32 9.88
C HIS A 134 1.02 24.80 11.33
N GLN A 135 0.34 24.03 12.19
CA GLN A 135 0.23 24.31 13.61
C GLN A 135 1.54 24.01 14.36
N LEU A 136 2.42 23.18 13.77
CA LEU A 136 3.73 22.82 14.32
C LEU A 136 4.90 23.57 13.65
N LEU A 137 4.63 24.32 12.57
CA LEU A 137 5.68 25.01 11.82
C LEU A 137 6.24 26.23 12.54
N THR A 138 7.51 26.51 12.25
CA THR A 138 8.14 27.81 12.50
C THR A 138 8.68 28.35 11.18
N CYS A 139 8.88 29.67 11.06
CA CYS A 139 9.51 30.26 9.87
C CYS A 139 10.89 29.62 9.60
N ARG A 140 11.64 29.34 10.67
CA ARG A 140 12.94 28.64 10.60
C ARG A 140 12.82 27.27 9.95
N THR A 141 11.78 26.50 10.29
CA THR A 141 11.51 25.19 9.68
C THR A 141 11.26 25.33 8.18
N VAL A 142 10.46 26.31 7.74
CA VAL A 142 10.16 26.54 6.32
C VAL A 142 11.44 26.86 5.54
N PHE A 143 12.27 27.80 6.00
CA PHE A 143 13.53 28.12 5.34
C PHE A 143 14.53 26.95 5.32
N LYS A 144 14.58 26.17 6.40
CA LYS A 144 15.40 24.95 6.48
C LYS A 144 14.96 23.92 5.44
N THR A 145 13.65 23.71 5.29
CA THR A 145 13.08 22.80 4.27
C THR A 145 13.46 23.22 2.86
N ILE A 146 13.34 24.50 2.51
CA ILE A 146 13.76 25.00 1.19
C ILE A 146 15.23 24.67 0.91
N LYS A 147 16.10 25.00 1.87
CA LYS A 147 17.54 24.72 1.77
C LYS A 147 17.81 23.23 1.57
N ASP A 148 17.11 22.37 2.30
CA ASP A 148 17.25 20.92 2.17
C ASP A 148 16.79 20.41 0.81
N CYS A 149 15.70 20.97 0.27
CA CYS A 149 15.20 20.64 -1.06
C CYS A 149 16.21 21.00 -2.14
N PHE A 150 16.78 22.21 -2.11
CA PHE A 150 17.81 22.61 -3.06
C PHE A 150 19.04 21.70 -3.04
N PHE A 151 19.56 21.46 -1.83
CA PHE A 151 20.73 20.59 -1.67
C PHE A 151 20.45 19.16 -2.14
N CYS A 152 19.27 18.63 -1.79
CA CYS A 152 18.85 17.31 -2.22
C CYS A 152 18.68 17.25 -3.74
N SER A 153 18.04 18.22 -4.37
CA SER A 153 17.87 18.26 -5.83
C SER A 153 19.20 18.23 -6.56
N SER A 154 20.19 19.01 -6.11
CA SER A 154 21.54 18.98 -6.69
C SER A 154 22.21 17.61 -6.54
N LEU A 155 22.16 17.01 -5.34
CA LEU A 155 22.70 15.66 -5.12
C LEU A 155 21.97 14.58 -5.94
N PHE A 156 20.67 14.73 -6.08
CA PHE A 156 19.82 13.73 -6.70
C PHE A 156 19.99 13.74 -8.22
N ILE A 157 20.00 14.93 -8.84
CA ILE A 157 20.23 15.09 -10.28
C ILE A 157 21.65 14.63 -10.66
N THR A 158 22.65 14.92 -9.82
CA THR A 158 24.03 14.46 -10.08
C THR A 158 24.19 12.94 -9.96
N LYS A 159 23.46 12.30 -9.04
CA LYS A 159 23.56 10.84 -8.82
C LYS A 159 22.68 10.00 -9.75
N TYR A 160 21.45 10.45 -10.02
CA TYR A 160 20.42 9.66 -10.72
C TYR A 160 19.98 10.27 -12.06
N GLY A 161 20.60 11.38 -12.46
CA GLY A 161 20.29 12.07 -13.71
C GLY A 161 18.96 12.82 -13.70
N PHE A 162 18.72 13.57 -14.77
CA PHE A 162 17.52 14.39 -14.93
C PHE A 162 16.23 13.58 -15.11
N SER A 163 16.29 12.34 -15.59
CA SER A 163 15.11 11.46 -15.74
C SER A 163 14.41 11.19 -14.41
N SER A 164 15.18 11.15 -13.31
CA SER A 164 14.68 10.82 -11.99
C SER A 164 14.07 12.04 -11.27
N SER A 165 14.13 13.23 -11.87
CA SER A 165 13.74 14.50 -11.26
C SER A 165 12.27 14.54 -10.83
N PHE A 166 11.38 13.75 -11.44
CA PHE A 166 9.97 13.69 -11.00
C PHE A 166 9.82 13.29 -9.53
N TYR A 167 10.71 12.46 -8.99
CA TYR A 167 10.66 12.09 -7.58
C TYR A 167 10.88 13.30 -6.64
N LEU A 168 11.59 14.34 -7.11
CA LEU A 168 11.87 15.56 -6.35
C LEU A 168 10.63 16.41 -6.06
N PHE A 169 9.49 16.20 -6.75
CA PHE A 169 8.23 16.82 -6.35
C PHE A 169 7.81 16.44 -4.93
N THR A 170 8.29 15.30 -4.43
CA THR A 170 8.00 14.85 -3.06
C THR A 170 9.01 15.33 -2.02
N ALA A 171 10.14 15.92 -2.45
CA ALA A 171 11.21 16.37 -1.57
C ALA A 171 10.73 17.43 -0.57
N TYR A 172 9.88 18.37 -1.02
CA TYR A 172 9.39 19.43 -0.14
C TYR A 172 8.59 18.87 1.02
N ASP A 173 7.62 18.00 0.75
CA ASP A 173 6.78 17.42 1.78
C ASP A 173 7.59 16.47 2.68
N PHE A 174 8.56 15.73 2.12
CA PHE A 174 9.52 14.91 2.88
C PHE A 174 10.33 15.74 3.88
N TYR A 175 11.02 16.78 3.42
CA TYR A 175 11.86 17.60 4.30
C TYR A 175 11.06 18.47 5.25
N LEU A 176 9.85 18.90 4.87
CA LEU A 176 8.95 19.61 5.79
C LEU A 176 8.56 18.71 6.95
N LEU A 177 8.10 17.49 6.68
CA LEU A 177 7.73 16.54 7.71
C LEU A 177 8.93 16.18 8.59
N TYR A 178 10.07 15.84 7.97
CA TYR A 178 11.29 15.52 8.72
C TYR A 178 11.69 16.68 9.65
N ASN A 179 11.72 17.91 9.14
CA ASN A 179 12.19 19.05 9.92
C ASN A 179 11.17 19.46 11.01
N VAL A 180 9.87 19.20 10.83
CA VAL A 180 8.87 19.38 11.88
C VAL A 180 9.06 18.33 12.97
N LEU A 181 9.02 17.05 12.61
CA LEU A 181 9.10 15.96 13.58
C LEU A 181 10.44 15.96 14.31
N ALA A 182 11.55 16.24 13.65
CA ALA A 182 12.87 16.29 14.29
C ALA A 182 13.05 17.44 15.30
N ASN A 183 12.09 18.37 15.41
CA ASN A 183 12.07 19.41 16.45
C ASN A 183 11.10 19.08 17.60
N ILE A 184 10.36 17.97 17.50
CA ILE A 184 9.53 17.46 18.60
C ILE A 184 10.44 16.72 19.58
N ASP A 185 9.99 16.57 20.84
CA ASP A 185 10.71 15.84 21.87
C ASP A 185 11.08 14.43 21.40
N VAL A 186 12.34 14.04 21.63
CA VAL A 186 12.92 12.75 21.20
C VAL A 186 12.18 11.55 21.79
N ASP A 187 11.55 11.73 22.96
CA ASP A 187 10.79 10.68 23.63
C ASP A 187 9.35 10.57 23.13
N THR A 188 8.92 11.45 22.23
CA THR A 188 7.61 11.35 21.58
C THR A 188 7.56 10.14 20.65
N GLU A 189 6.58 9.25 20.86
CA GLU A 189 6.35 8.12 19.96
C GLU A 189 5.74 8.60 18.63
N ILE A 190 6.43 8.26 17.53
CA ILE A 190 5.94 8.48 16.17
C ILE A 190 5.43 7.16 15.60
N VAL A 191 4.15 7.13 15.25
CA VAL A 191 3.45 5.92 14.75
C VAL A 191 3.09 6.11 13.28
N MET A 192 3.30 5.09 12.47
CA MET A 192 2.97 5.13 11.05
C MET A 192 2.35 3.81 10.57
N SER A 193 1.37 3.89 9.69
CA SER A 193 0.63 2.74 9.15
C SER A 193 1.03 2.41 7.71
N ASN A 194 2.31 2.14 7.45
CA ASN A 194 2.81 1.57 6.19
C ASN A 194 4.31 1.25 6.28
N GLN A 195 4.72 0.00 6.10
CA GLN A 195 6.12 -0.42 6.19
C GLN A 195 6.94 -0.19 4.90
N LYS A 196 6.29 -0.08 3.73
CA LYS A 196 6.95 -0.03 2.39
C LYS A 196 6.97 1.36 1.72
N ASP A 197 6.33 2.37 2.30
CA ASP A 197 6.27 3.71 1.68
C ASP A 197 7.55 4.54 1.97
N ARG A 198 7.78 5.60 1.20
CA ARG A 198 8.88 6.56 1.40
C ARG A 198 8.92 7.13 2.82
N TRP A 199 7.77 7.23 3.46
CA TRP A 199 7.64 7.74 4.82
C TRP A 199 8.20 6.78 5.87
N SER A 200 8.32 5.48 5.58
CA SER A 200 9.00 4.52 6.47
C SER A 200 10.49 4.80 6.57
N MET A 201 11.12 5.15 5.44
CA MET A 201 12.50 5.64 5.42
C MET A 201 12.64 6.99 6.13
N LEU A 202 11.62 7.87 6.07
CA LEU A 202 11.65 9.10 6.87
C LEU A 202 11.65 8.77 8.36
N LEU A 203 10.71 7.91 8.79
CA LEU A 203 10.54 7.48 10.18
C LEU A 203 11.83 6.86 10.72
N ASP A 204 12.44 5.94 9.98
CA ASP A 204 13.69 5.27 10.36
C ASP A 204 14.82 6.28 10.64
N TYR A 205 14.87 7.39 9.92
CA TYR A 205 15.94 8.38 10.09
C TYR A 205 15.61 9.52 11.07
N LEU A 206 14.42 9.53 11.68
CA LEU A 206 14.08 10.48 12.73
C LEU A 206 14.92 10.25 14.00
N PRO A 207 15.14 11.29 14.83
CA PRO A 207 15.93 11.15 16.05
C PRO A 207 15.20 10.43 17.19
N HIS A 208 13.88 10.26 17.12
CA HIS A 208 13.06 9.72 18.21
C HIS A 208 13.49 8.34 18.68
N SER A 209 13.36 8.07 19.98
CA SER A 209 13.64 6.77 20.59
C SER A 209 12.51 5.76 20.33
N HIS A 210 11.26 6.25 20.22
CA HIS A 210 10.07 5.43 20.03
C HIS A 210 9.49 5.63 18.63
N LYS A 211 9.64 4.61 17.78
CA LYS A 211 9.18 4.60 16.38
C LYS A 211 8.39 3.32 16.13
N THR A 212 7.14 3.48 15.77
CA THR A 212 6.21 2.35 15.67
C THR A 212 5.64 2.23 14.27
N ILE A 213 5.69 1.02 13.71
CA ILE A 213 5.05 0.69 12.45
C ILE A 213 3.84 -0.21 12.71
N ILE A 214 2.71 0.16 12.12
CA ILE A 214 1.54 -0.71 12.00
C ILE A 214 1.58 -1.32 10.61
N GLN A 215 1.60 -2.66 10.55
CA GLN A 215 1.63 -3.39 9.30
C GLN A 215 0.45 -2.99 8.41
N HIS A 216 0.76 -2.77 7.14
CA HIS A 216 -0.21 -2.54 6.08
C HIS A 216 0.05 -3.49 4.91
N GLY A 217 -0.94 -4.34 4.62
CA GLY A 217 -0.83 -5.36 3.59
C GLY A 217 0.15 -6.49 3.95
N THR A 218 0.22 -7.49 3.07
CA THR A 218 1.06 -8.68 3.26
C THR A 218 2.43 -8.56 2.59
N ASN A 219 3.38 -9.33 3.10
CA ASN A 219 4.76 -9.37 2.61
C ASN A 219 5.15 -10.69 1.93
N PHE A 220 4.23 -11.64 1.85
CA PHE A 220 4.46 -12.91 1.18
C PHE A 220 3.35 -13.25 0.20
N MET A 221 3.67 -14.16 -0.72
CA MET A 221 2.73 -14.73 -1.67
C MET A 221 3.09 -16.19 -1.93
N TYR A 222 2.10 -17.06 -2.05
CA TYR A 222 2.35 -18.49 -2.32
C TYR A 222 2.85 -18.72 -3.74
N SER A 223 2.57 -17.79 -4.65
CA SER A 223 3.00 -17.89 -6.04
C SER A 223 3.27 -16.52 -6.65
N LEU A 224 4.24 -16.46 -7.56
CA LEU A 224 4.52 -15.26 -8.32
C LEU A 224 3.51 -15.11 -9.46
N PRO A 225 2.95 -13.92 -9.70
CA PRO A 225 2.03 -13.68 -10.82
C PRO A 225 2.69 -13.89 -12.19
N THR A 226 3.97 -13.56 -12.30
CA THR A 226 4.73 -13.62 -13.55
C THR A 226 6.21 -13.96 -13.30
N PRO A 227 6.91 -14.59 -14.27
CA PRO A 227 8.35 -14.81 -14.15
C PRO A 227 9.17 -13.52 -14.02
N GLN A 228 8.66 -12.39 -14.53
CA GLN A 228 9.28 -11.08 -14.39
C GLN A 228 9.36 -10.61 -12.93
N CYS A 229 8.58 -11.19 -12.02
CA CYS A 229 8.61 -10.86 -10.60
C CYS A 229 9.83 -11.48 -9.87
N ILE A 230 10.46 -12.54 -10.40
CA ILE A 230 11.54 -13.28 -9.74
C ILE A 230 12.64 -12.38 -9.13
N PRO A 231 13.12 -11.31 -9.78
CA PRO A 231 14.18 -10.46 -9.22
C PRO A 231 13.81 -9.69 -7.95
N PHE A 232 12.51 -9.55 -7.63
CA PHE A 232 12.03 -8.76 -6.49
C PHE A 232 11.68 -9.62 -5.28
N PHE A 233 11.61 -10.94 -5.46
CA PHE A 233 11.16 -11.87 -4.45
C PHE A 233 12.22 -12.94 -4.15
N LYS A 234 12.21 -13.41 -2.90
CA LYS A 234 12.99 -14.55 -2.44
C LYS A 234 12.07 -15.67 -2.02
N PHE A 235 12.43 -16.90 -2.37
CA PHE A 235 11.70 -18.08 -1.93
C PHE A 235 12.14 -18.49 -0.52
N ASP A 236 11.17 -18.79 0.34
CA ASP A 236 11.38 -19.38 1.65
C ASP A 236 10.86 -20.82 1.63
N SER A 237 11.77 -21.78 1.84
CA SER A 237 11.46 -23.20 1.78
C SER A 237 10.70 -23.73 2.99
N PHE A 238 10.68 -23.00 4.11
CA PHE A 238 10.00 -23.46 5.32
C PHE A 238 8.49 -23.24 5.23
N TYR A 239 8.08 -22.10 4.68
CA TYR A 239 6.67 -21.77 4.44
C TYR A 239 6.22 -21.98 3.00
N GLU A 240 7.12 -22.43 2.12
CA GLU A 240 6.89 -22.65 0.69
C GLU A 240 6.26 -21.45 -0.03
N CYS A 241 6.76 -20.24 0.27
CA CYS A 241 6.23 -19.01 -0.31
C CYS A 241 7.34 -18.00 -0.64
N TYR A 242 6.97 -16.98 -1.40
CA TYR A 242 7.84 -15.91 -1.82
C TYR A 242 7.64 -14.68 -0.95
N TYR A 243 8.71 -13.96 -0.61
CA TYR A 243 8.63 -12.68 0.11
C TYR A 243 9.45 -11.60 -0.59
N ILE A 244 9.03 -10.35 -0.44
CA ILE A 244 9.73 -9.20 -1.02
C ILE A 244 11.00 -8.90 -0.21
N ASP A 245 12.14 -8.71 -0.90
CA ASP A 245 13.41 -8.35 -0.24
C ASP A 245 13.80 -6.92 -0.60
N MET A 246 13.47 -5.98 0.28
CA MET A 246 13.66 -4.55 0.04
C MET A 246 15.15 -4.20 0.00
N PRO A 247 15.61 -3.40 -0.98
CA PRO A 247 17.02 -3.01 -1.09
C PRO A 247 17.55 -2.27 0.14
N TYR A 248 16.74 -1.37 0.70
CA TYR A 248 17.02 -0.72 1.98
C TYR A 248 16.01 -1.16 3.02
N LYS A 249 16.56 -1.68 4.11
CA LYS A 249 15.83 -2.17 5.28
C LYS A 249 15.89 -1.17 6.42
N LEU A 250 14.81 -1.13 7.18
CA LEU A 250 14.60 -0.33 8.38
C LEU A 250 15.52 -0.81 9.49
N SER A 251 16.10 0.11 10.26
CA SER A 251 17.20 -0.17 11.18
C SER A 251 17.00 0.34 12.61
N SER A 252 15.96 1.14 12.84
CA SER A 252 15.74 1.85 14.10
C SER A 252 14.30 1.82 14.59
N ILE A 253 13.44 1.04 13.95
CA ILE A 253 12.04 0.88 14.37
C ILE A 253 12.02 0.17 15.71
N SER A 254 11.41 0.76 16.73
CA SER A 254 11.40 0.19 18.07
C SER A 254 10.28 -0.84 18.25
N LYS A 255 9.16 -0.66 17.55
CA LYS A 255 7.94 -1.48 17.72
C LYS A 255 7.22 -1.73 16.40
N VAL A 256 6.68 -2.93 16.23
CA VAL A 256 5.85 -3.33 15.09
C VAL A 256 4.55 -3.98 15.58
N TYR A 257 3.41 -3.47 15.09
CA TYR A 257 2.15 -4.19 15.15
C TYR A 257 1.99 -5.00 13.87
N ALA A 258 2.08 -6.32 13.96
CA ALA A 258 1.98 -7.24 12.84
C ALA A 258 0.68 -8.05 12.90
N PHE A 259 0.15 -8.50 11.76
CA PHE A 259 -1.08 -9.30 11.76
C PHE A 259 -0.84 -10.66 12.44
N THR A 260 0.17 -11.41 12.02
CA THR A 260 0.49 -12.73 12.55
C THR A 260 2.00 -12.91 12.70
N GLU A 261 2.42 -13.99 13.38
CA GLU A 261 3.83 -14.38 13.47
C GLU A 261 4.43 -14.62 12.07
N LYS A 262 3.69 -15.32 11.20
CA LYS A 262 4.11 -15.59 9.81
C LYS A 262 4.31 -14.29 9.03
N GLU A 263 3.40 -13.32 9.15
CA GLU A 263 3.55 -12.01 8.51
C GLU A 263 4.79 -11.27 9.01
N PHE A 264 5.00 -11.23 10.33
CA PHE A 264 6.18 -10.58 10.89
C PHE A 264 7.47 -11.27 10.46
N TYR A 265 7.50 -12.60 10.36
CA TYR A 265 8.67 -13.34 9.89
C TYR A 265 9.14 -12.85 8.51
N PHE A 266 8.22 -12.64 7.57
CA PHE A 266 8.56 -12.13 6.23
C PHE A 266 8.85 -10.64 6.20
N MET A 267 8.12 -9.84 6.99
CA MET A 267 8.47 -8.43 7.23
C MET A 267 9.91 -8.33 7.70
N HIS A 268 10.27 -9.04 8.76
CA HIS A 268 11.60 -9.00 9.36
C HIS A 268 12.69 -9.38 8.36
N LYS A 269 12.52 -10.53 7.68
CA LYS A 269 13.46 -10.97 6.64
C LYS A 269 13.62 -9.97 5.50
N GLY A 270 12.51 -9.41 5.01
CA GLY A 270 12.49 -8.58 3.81
C GLY A 270 12.82 -7.11 4.04
N GLU A 271 12.56 -6.58 5.23
CA GLU A 271 12.43 -5.13 5.43
C GLU A 271 13.13 -4.58 6.67
N TYR A 272 13.59 -5.42 7.61
CA TYR A 272 14.24 -4.96 8.84
C TYR A 272 15.67 -5.50 8.96
N ILE A 273 16.53 -4.70 9.59
CA ILE A 273 17.88 -5.11 10.02
C ILE A 273 17.92 -5.27 11.55
N ASN A 274 17.09 -4.51 12.26
CA ASN A 274 17.01 -4.56 13.71
C ASN A 274 15.89 -5.52 14.17
N ASN A 275 15.80 -5.71 15.49
CA ASN A 275 14.80 -6.56 16.14
C ASN A 275 13.83 -5.67 16.94
N PRO A 276 12.73 -5.18 16.33
CA PRO A 276 11.72 -4.41 17.06
C PRO A 276 10.96 -5.28 18.06
N GLU A 277 10.36 -4.65 19.07
CA GLU A 277 9.28 -5.26 19.85
C GLU A 277 8.10 -5.57 18.92
N VAL A 278 7.48 -6.73 19.06
CA VAL A 278 6.40 -7.17 18.16
C VAL A 278 5.14 -7.45 18.95
N ILE A 279 4.02 -6.90 18.47
CA ILE A 279 2.69 -7.17 18.99
C ILE A 279 1.84 -7.71 17.84
N TYR A 280 1.33 -8.93 18.00
CA TYR A 280 0.45 -9.56 17.02
C TYR A 280 -1.00 -9.13 17.25
N ILE A 281 -1.58 -8.49 16.24
CA ILE A 281 -2.93 -7.89 16.33
C ILE A 281 -4.00 -8.70 15.62
N GLY A 282 -3.63 -9.73 14.85
CA GLY A 282 -4.53 -10.50 13.97
C GLY A 282 -5.08 -9.66 12.82
N TYR A 283 -5.76 -10.30 11.89
CA TYR A 283 -6.53 -9.59 10.87
C TYR A 283 -7.82 -8.99 11.47
N SER A 284 -8.50 -8.10 10.72
CA SER A 284 -9.67 -7.34 11.21
C SER A 284 -10.94 -7.56 10.38
N LEU A 285 -10.98 -8.67 9.63
CA LEU A 285 -12.10 -9.05 8.79
C LEU A 285 -13.28 -9.49 9.65
N SER A 286 -14.46 -8.92 9.39
CA SER A 286 -15.72 -9.34 9.98
C SER A 286 -16.62 -9.86 8.87
N LEU A 287 -17.11 -11.09 9.04
CA LEU A 287 -17.96 -11.75 8.06
C LEU A 287 -19.44 -11.43 8.32
N THR A 288 -20.16 -11.19 7.25
CA THR A 288 -21.62 -11.04 7.18
C THR A 288 -22.24 -12.39 6.87
N ASP A 289 -23.22 -12.82 7.67
CA ASP A 289 -23.96 -14.05 7.42
C ASP A 289 -25.22 -13.73 6.59
N PHE A 290 -25.38 -14.41 5.46
CA PHE A 290 -26.52 -14.30 4.56
C PHE A 290 -27.45 -15.54 4.63
N GLY A 291 -27.15 -16.51 5.50
CA GLY A 291 -27.97 -17.72 5.69
C GLY A 291 -27.70 -18.85 4.71
N ASP A 292 -26.75 -18.68 3.79
CA ASP A 292 -26.34 -19.61 2.74
C ASP A 292 -24.87 -20.04 2.86
N SER A 293 -24.22 -19.73 3.99
CA SER A 293 -22.76 -19.81 4.12
C SER A 293 -22.13 -21.17 3.78
N GLU A 294 -22.82 -22.28 4.03
CA GLU A 294 -22.34 -23.63 3.69
C GLU A 294 -22.37 -23.89 2.16
N ASN A 295 -23.29 -23.25 1.45
CA ASN A 295 -23.50 -23.41 0.00
C ASN A 295 -23.03 -22.21 -0.82
N ALA A 296 -22.19 -21.35 -0.24
CA ALA A 296 -21.74 -20.13 -0.89
C ALA A 296 -20.23 -20.13 -1.14
N ILE A 297 -19.83 -19.53 -2.26
CA ILE A 297 -18.42 -19.31 -2.63
C ILE A 297 -18.16 -17.81 -2.77
N LEU A 298 -16.92 -17.39 -2.51
CA LEU A 298 -16.45 -16.03 -2.82
C LEU A 298 -15.37 -16.05 -3.89
N ILE A 299 -15.53 -15.25 -4.93
CA ILE A 299 -14.49 -14.94 -5.91
C ILE A 299 -13.95 -13.54 -5.63
N VAL A 300 -12.66 -13.45 -5.29
CA VAL A 300 -11.97 -12.18 -5.06
C VAL A 300 -11.37 -11.69 -6.37
N GLY A 301 -12.02 -10.69 -6.96
CA GLY A 301 -11.71 -10.17 -8.29
C GLY A 301 -10.61 -9.12 -8.31
N ASN A 302 -9.82 -9.15 -9.38
CA ASN A 302 -8.91 -8.12 -9.89
C ASN A 302 -8.87 -8.24 -11.42
N SER A 303 -9.96 -7.83 -12.07
CA SER A 303 -10.20 -8.02 -13.50
C SER A 303 -9.12 -7.44 -14.43
N ASP A 304 -8.36 -6.43 -13.95
CA ASP A 304 -7.24 -5.86 -14.70
C ASP A 304 -6.13 -6.89 -14.97
N LEU A 305 -5.96 -7.88 -14.07
CA LEU A 305 -4.92 -8.90 -14.15
C LEU A 305 -5.44 -10.30 -14.39
N TYR A 306 -6.62 -10.62 -13.85
CA TYR A 306 -7.14 -11.99 -13.79
C TYR A 306 -8.52 -12.13 -14.45
N SER A 307 -8.88 -11.23 -15.37
CA SER A 307 -10.20 -11.28 -16.05
C SER A 307 -10.49 -12.59 -16.78
N LYS A 308 -9.47 -13.30 -17.27
CA LYS A 308 -9.65 -14.60 -17.93
C LYS A 308 -9.98 -15.68 -16.90
N GLU A 309 -9.20 -15.73 -15.84
CA GLU A 309 -9.36 -16.63 -14.71
C GLU A 309 -10.73 -16.45 -14.05
N GLU A 310 -11.08 -15.19 -13.74
CA GLU A 310 -12.37 -14.82 -13.18
C GLU A 310 -13.53 -15.24 -14.08
N ARG A 311 -13.41 -15.03 -15.40
CA ARG A 311 -14.45 -15.45 -16.35
C ARG A 311 -14.67 -16.96 -16.33
N ILE A 312 -13.59 -17.75 -16.38
CA ILE A 312 -13.69 -19.22 -16.34
C ILE A 312 -14.38 -19.67 -15.05
N LEU A 313 -14.01 -19.10 -13.90
CA LEU A 313 -14.65 -19.43 -12.63
C LEU A 313 -16.14 -19.05 -12.64
N MET A 314 -16.49 -17.85 -13.11
CA MET A 314 -17.88 -17.42 -13.22
C MET A 314 -18.69 -18.33 -14.15
N ASP A 315 -18.15 -18.72 -15.29
CA ASP A 315 -18.82 -19.59 -16.27
C ASP A 315 -19.10 -20.99 -15.69
N ILE A 316 -18.19 -21.51 -14.85
CA ILE A 316 -18.37 -22.78 -14.13
C ILE A 316 -19.43 -22.63 -13.02
N PHE A 317 -19.24 -21.68 -12.11
CA PHE A 317 -20.04 -21.61 -10.88
C PHE A 317 -21.45 -21.07 -11.08
N SER A 318 -21.68 -20.22 -12.08
CA SER A 318 -23.02 -19.75 -12.45
C SER A 318 -23.97 -20.87 -12.90
N GLN A 319 -23.44 -22.06 -13.19
CA GLN A 319 -24.22 -23.24 -13.58
C GLN A 319 -24.40 -24.25 -12.43
N THR A 320 -23.96 -23.91 -11.22
CA THR A 320 -24.03 -24.79 -10.04
C THR A 320 -25.16 -24.38 -9.10
N ILE A 321 -25.47 -25.25 -8.13
CA ILE A 321 -26.42 -24.92 -7.04
C ILE A 321 -25.83 -23.95 -6.00
N LEU A 322 -24.53 -23.66 -6.08
CA LEU A 322 -23.83 -22.83 -5.11
C LEU A 322 -24.16 -21.35 -5.36
N HIS A 323 -24.28 -20.59 -4.28
CA HIS A 323 -24.37 -19.13 -4.36
C HIS A 323 -22.98 -18.54 -4.60
N VAL A 324 -22.85 -17.67 -5.59
CA VAL A 324 -21.58 -17.08 -6.01
C VAL A 324 -21.53 -15.61 -5.64
N TYR A 325 -20.72 -15.29 -4.65
CA TYR A 325 -20.35 -13.92 -4.35
C TYR A 325 -19.11 -13.53 -5.16
N ILE A 326 -19.13 -12.35 -5.79
CA ILE A 326 -17.94 -11.77 -6.43
C ILE A 326 -17.66 -10.38 -5.87
N LYS A 327 -16.40 -10.14 -5.48
CA LYS A 327 -15.96 -8.88 -4.89
C LYS A 327 -14.82 -8.27 -5.70
N SER A 328 -15.05 -7.10 -6.28
CA SER A 328 -14.06 -6.38 -7.09
C SER A 328 -12.92 -5.78 -6.25
N HIS A 329 -11.73 -5.64 -6.85
CA HIS A 329 -10.61 -4.96 -6.22
C HIS A 329 -10.99 -3.52 -5.84
N PRO A 330 -10.51 -2.96 -4.71
CA PRO A 330 -10.92 -1.63 -4.24
C PRO A 330 -10.76 -0.49 -5.25
N THR A 331 -9.83 -0.62 -6.21
CA THR A 331 -9.56 0.37 -7.26
C THR A 331 -10.35 0.14 -8.55
N ILE A 332 -11.06 -0.98 -8.67
CA ILE A 332 -11.83 -1.37 -9.86
C ILE A 332 -13.33 -1.16 -9.56
N SER A 333 -14.09 -0.76 -10.57
CA SER A 333 -15.55 -0.65 -10.43
C SER A 333 -16.16 -2.05 -10.32
N ALA A 334 -17.13 -2.25 -9.42
CA ALA A 334 -17.89 -3.50 -9.35
C ALA A 334 -18.67 -3.79 -10.65
N ALA A 335 -18.99 -2.73 -11.41
CA ALA A 335 -19.73 -2.81 -12.68
C ALA A 335 -19.06 -3.67 -13.77
N VAL A 336 -17.76 -3.98 -13.63
CA VAL A 336 -17.06 -4.90 -14.53
C VAL A 336 -17.66 -6.32 -14.53
N TYR A 337 -18.46 -6.65 -13.50
CA TYR A 337 -19.12 -7.95 -13.35
C TYR A 337 -20.63 -7.91 -13.61
N ASP A 338 -21.20 -6.79 -14.03
CA ASP A 338 -22.66 -6.64 -14.21
C ASP A 338 -23.25 -7.64 -15.21
N SER A 339 -22.45 -8.10 -16.19
CA SER A 339 -22.87 -9.13 -17.15
C SER A 339 -23.24 -10.47 -16.51
N TYR A 340 -22.79 -10.74 -15.29
CA TYR A 340 -23.09 -11.97 -14.55
C TYR A 340 -24.32 -11.86 -13.65
N LEU A 341 -24.93 -10.68 -13.54
CA LEU A 341 -26.19 -10.51 -12.79
C LEU A 341 -27.41 -11.13 -13.50
N VAL A 342 -27.22 -11.69 -14.69
CA VAL A 342 -28.24 -12.47 -15.40
C VAL A 342 -28.47 -13.86 -14.77
N TYR A 343 -27.55 -14.30 -13.89
CA TYR A 343 -27.65 -15.58 -13.19
C TYR A 343 -28.21 -15.37 -11.78
N ASP A 344 -29.27 -16.09 -11.43
CA ASP A 344 -30.00 -15.91 -10.17
C ASP A 344 -29.15 -16.25 -8.92
N ASN A 345 -28.12 -17.09 -9.07
CA ASN A 345 -27.23 -17.51 -7.99
C ASN A 345 -25.99 -16.61 -7.85
N VAL A 346 -25.89 -15.49 -8.57
CA VAL A 346 -24.72 -14.60 -8.53
C VAL A 346 -25.05 -13.29 -7.80
N THR A 347 -24.17 -12.89 -6.90
CA THR A 347 -24.23 -11.58 -6.21
C THR A 347 -22.92 -10.83 -6.34
N VAL A 348 -22.98 -9.64 -6.93
CA VAL A 348 -21.86 -8.70 -6.95
C VAL A 348 -21.88 -7.90 -5.64
N LEU A 349 -20.82 -8.04 -4.85
CA LEU A 349 -20.71 -7.40 -3.55
C LEU A 349 -20.21 -5.96 -3.63
N ASP A 350 -20.68 -5.14 -2.70
CA ASP A 350 -20.09 -3.83 -2.45
C ASP A 350 -18.68 -3.93 -1.81
N LYS A 351 -18.05 -2.78 -1.55
CA LYS A 351 -16.68 -2.71 -1.03
C LYS A 351 -16.57 -3.09 0.46
N GLU A 352 -17.61 -2.96 1.27
CA GLU A 352 -17.56 -3.11 2.72
C GLU A 352 -18.18 -4.41 3.23
N THR A 353 -18.87 -5.15 2.37
CA THR A 353 -19.52 -6.42 2.70
C THR A 353 -18.58 -7.60 2.44
N TYR A 354 -18.45 -8.51 3.41
CA TYR A 354 -17.60 -9.69 3.33
C TYR A 354 -18.41 -10.92 3.74
N PRO A 355 -18.89 -11.76 2.80
CA PRO A 355 -19.80 -12.85 3.12
C PRO A 355 -19.08 -13.98 3.86
N ARG A 356 -19.78 -14.62 4.80
CA ARG A 356 -19.39 -15.95 5.26
C ARG A 356 -19.66 -16.96 4.13
N VAL A 357 -18.63 -17.70 3.74
CA VAL A 357 -18.67 -18.67 2.63
C VAL A 357 -17.94 -19.95 3.02
N SER A 358 -18.20 -21.05 2.32
CA SER A 358 -17.51 -22.32 2.53
C SER A 358 -16.11 -22.34 1.90
N ILE A 359 -15.94 -21.61 0.80
CA ILE A 359 -14.65 -21.50 0.10
C ILE A 359 -14.45 -20.15 -0.56
N VAL A 360 -13.19 -19.74 -0.67
CA VAL A 360 -12.79 -18.54 -1.40
C VAL A 360 -11.86 -18.91 -2.55
N PHE A 361 -12.11 -18.34 -3.72
CA PHE A 361 -11.21 -18.36 -4.87
C PHE A 361 -10.58 -16.98 -5.03
N SER A 362 -9.26 -16.90 -5.03
CA SER A 362 -8.57 -15.62 -5.05
C SER A 362 -7.21 -15.69 -5.74
N TYR A 363 -6.73 -14.57 -6.28
CA TYR A 363 -5.29 -14.36 -6.47
C TYR A 363 -4.60 -14.18 -5.09
N ASN A 364 -3.29 -13.92 -5.06
CA ASN A 364 -2.55 -13.59 -3.82
C ASN A 364 -2.97 -12.21 -3.25
N SER A 365 -4.21 -12.12 -2.76
CA SER A 365 -4.80 -10.94 -2.14
C SER A 365 -4.58 -10.96 -0.63
N THR A 366 -4.46 -9.79 0.00
CA THR A 366 -4.53 -9.69 1.46
C THR A 366 -5.86 -10.23 1.98
N LEU A 367 -6.96 -10.02 1.25
CA LEU A 367 -8.29 -10.53 1.65
C LEU A 367 -8.29 -12.07 1.75
N ALA A 368 -7.59 -12.77 0.85
CA ALA A 368 -7.46 -14.22 0.92
C ALA A 368 -6.86 -14.68 2.26
N LEU A 369 -5.76 -14.06 2.68
CA LEU A 369 -5.12 -14.37 3.97
C LEU A 369 -6.04 -14.06 5.15
N GLU A 370 -6.87 -13.01 5.06
CA GLU A 370 -7.86 -12.71 6.09
C GLU A 370 -8.94 -13.80 6.21
N TYR A 371 -9.34 -14.45 5.10
CA TYR A 371 -10.23 -15.61 5.14
C TYR A 371 -9.53 -16.88 5.65
N GLU A 372 -8.26 -17.11 5.28
CA GLU A 372 -7.45 -18.21 5.81
C GLU A 372 -7.33 -18.13 7.34
N ASP A 373 -7.10 -16.94 7.88
CA ASP A 373 -7.00 -16.69 9.34
C ASP A 373 -8.32 -17.00 10.08
N LEU A 374 -9.46 -16.89 9.39
CA LEU A 374 -10.78 -17.27 9.89
C LEU A 374 -11.08 -18.77 9.71
N GLY A 375 -10.12 -19.55 9.21
CA GLY A 375 -10.27 -20.99 8.97
C GLY A 375 -11.08 -21.35 7.72
N ILE A 376 -11.33 -20.38 6.83
CA ILE A 376 -12.05 -20.63 5.57
C ILE A 376 -11.05 -21.08 4.51
N LYS A 377 -11.36 -22.17 3.80
CA LYS A 377 -10.51 -22.72 2.74
C LYS A 377 -10.35 -21.68 1.62
N VAL A 378 -9.11 -21.45 1.21
CA VAL A 378 -8.79 -20.58 0.08
C VAL A 378 -8.12 -21.39 -1.03
N VAL A 379 -8.60 -21.20 -2.25
CA VAL A 379 -8.02 -21.76 -3.48
C VAL A 379 -7.44 -20.64 -4.31
N TYR A 380 -6.12 -20.63 -4.42
CA TYR A 380 -5.43 -19.63 -5.20
C TYR A 380 -5.53 -19.91 -6.69
N TYR A 381 -5.76 -18.89 -7.53
CA TYR A 381 -5.86 -19.04 -8.99
C TYR A 381 -4.68 -19.83 -9.58
N ASN A 382 -3.46 -19.55 -9.11
CA ASN A 382 -2.25 -20.23 -9.58
C ASN A 382 -2.23 -21.74 -9.25
N SER A 383 -2.93 -22.19 -8.20
CA SER A 383 -2.99 -23.61 -7.82
C SER A 383 -3.86 -24.44 -8.77
N ILE A 384 -4.82 -23.80 -9.42
CA ILE A 384 -5.78 -24.41 -10.34
C ILE A 384 -5.43 -24.21 -11.81
N LEU A 385 -4.23 -23.69 -12.12
CA LEU A 385 -3.76 -23.59 -13.51
C LEU A 385 -3.41 -24.97 -14.10
N GLY A 386 -3.72 -25.18 -15.37
CA GLY A 386 -3.28 -26.30 -16.20
C GLY A 386 -1.86 -26.09 -16.74
N CYS A 387 -1.38 -27.06 -17.53
CA CYS A 387 -0.06 -27.01 -18.14
C CYS A 387 0.07 -25.91 -19.21
N ASP A 388 -1.06 -25.44 -19.73
CA ASP A 388 -1.19 -24.30 -20.65
C ASP A 388 -1.15 -22.94 -19.94
N GLY A 389 -1.14 -22.93 -18.60
CA GLY A 389 -1.17 -21.72 -17.80
C GLY A 389 -2.56 -21.07 -17.70
N GLU A 390 -3.63 -21.77 -18.10
CA GLU A 390 -5.02 -21.33 -17.93
C GLU A 390 -5.70 -22.10 -16.78
N ILE A 391 -6.83 -21.63 -16.25
CA ILE A 391 -7.56 -22.38 -15.22
C ILE A 391 -8.01 -23.73 -15.79
N SER A 392 -7.65 -24.80 -15.09
CA SER A 392 -8.05 -26.17 -15.43
C SER A 392 -9.43 -26.47 -14.87
N TYR A 393 -10.40 -26.68 -15.76
CA TYR A 393 -11.76 -27.13 -15.42
C TYR A 393 -11.76 -28.35 -14.50
N VAL A 394 -10.93 -29.36 -14.80
CA VAL A 394 -10.82 -30.59 -14.00
C VAL A 394 -10.40 -30.29 -12.56
N LYS A 395 -9.44 -29.37 -12.36
CA LYS A 395 -8.99 -28.99 -11.02
C LYS A 395 -10.09 -28.26 -10.25
N VAL A 396 -10.84 -27.36 -10.92
CA VAL A 396 -11.96 -26.64 -10.30
C VAL A 396 -13.10 -27.60 -9.95
N GLU A 397 -13.44 -28.51 -10.85
CA GLU A 397 -14.49 -29.52 -10.66
C GLU A 397 -14.16 -30.45 -9.49
N ASN A 398 -12.90 -30.85 -9.32
CA ASN A 398 -12.47 -31.63 -8.15
C ASN A 398 -12.71 -30.87 -6.83
N VAL A 399 -12.41 -29.56 -6.80
CA VAL A 399 -12.68 -28.72 -5.63
C VAL A 399 -14.18 -28.62 -5.35
N ILE A 400 -15.00 -28.48 -6.39
CA ILE A 400 -16.47 -28.46 -6.28
C ILE A 400 -16.99 -29.79 -5.72
N ASN A 401 -16.52 -30.91 -6.25
CA ASN A 401 -16.95 -32.23 -5.82
C ASN A 401 -16.58 -32.47 -4.35
N GLU A 402 -15.39 -32.04 -3.89
CA GLU A 402 -15.03 -32.08 -2.48
C GLU A 402 -16.01 -31.28 -1.60
N LEU A 403 -16.42 -30.08 -2.04
CA LEU A 403 -17.39 -29.25 -1.32
C LEU A 403 -18.76 -29.91 -1.27
N LEU A 404 -19.28 -30.37 -2.42
CA LEU A 404 -20.60 -31.00 -2.51
C LEU A 404 -20.67 -32.32 -1.75
N ILE A 405 -19.56 -33.06 -1.65
CA ILE A 405 -19.48 -34.26 -0.80
C ILE A 405 -19.51 -33.89 0.68
N SER A 406 -18.88 -32.78 1.09
CA SER A 406 -18.91 -32.33 2.49
C SER A 406 -20.26 -31.77 2.96
N LEU A 407 -21.16 -31.48 2.03
CA LEU A 407 -22.50 -30.92 2.26
C LEU A 407 -23.61 -32.00 2.33
N ASN A 408 -23.30 -33.26 1.97
CA ASN A 408 -24.18 -34.42 2.09
C ASN A 408 -23.74 -35.30 3.27
#